data_AF-K0VTY3-F1
#
_entry.id   AF-K0VTY3-F1
#
_cell.length_a   1.000
_cell.length_b   1.000
_cell.length_c   1.000
_cell.angle_alpha   90.00
_cell.angle_beta   90.00
_cell.angle_gamma   90.00
#
_symmetry.space_group_name_H-M   'P 1'
#
loop_
_entity.id
_entity.type
_entity.pdbx_description
1 polymer ?
#
loop_
_entity_poly.entity_id
_entity_poly.type
_entity_poly.pdbx_seq_one_letter_code
_entity_poly.pdbx_strand_id
1 'polypeptide(L)' 'MISPDIESWALARAHHIVLNEGLNLAKAAQDLDRKRSRSLVYELRKVITAAIVEAHAASFEADGAQR' A
#
# COMPACT_ATOMS: atom_id res chain seq x y z
N MET A 1 -11.23 -18.44 -5.94
CA MET A 1 -11.68 -17.81 -4.69
C MET A 1 -10.45 -17.15 -4.10
N ILE A 2 -10.48 -15.85 -3.78
CA ILE A 2 -9.33 -15.15 -3.17
C ILE A 2 -9.02 -15.86 -1.84
N SER A 3 -7.77 -16.26 -1.63
CA SER A 3 -7.39 -16.95 -0.38
C SER A 3 -7.74 -16.05 0.83
N PRO A 4 -8.35 -16.56 1.90
CA PRO A 4 -8.60 -15.75 3.10
C PRO A 4 -7.33 -15.11 3.66
N ASP A 5 -6.16 -15.70 3.40
CA ASP A 5 -4.86 -15.15 3.80
C ASP A 5 -4.47 -13.89 3.03
N ILE A 6 -4.81 -13.80 1.73
CA ILE A 6 -4.47 -12.62 0.93
C ILE A 6 -5.41 -11.45 1.22
N GLU A 7 -6.66 -11.71 1.59
CA GLU A 7 -7.59 -10.67 2.04
C GLU A 7 -7.14 -10.06 3.38
N SER A 8 -6.78 -10.91 4.36
CA SER A 8 -6.26 -10.45 5.65
C SER A 8 -4.95 -9.66 5.48
N TRP A 9 -4.03 -10.16 4.65
CA TRP A 9 -2.81 -9.44 4.29
C TRP A 9 -3.10 -8.10 3.62
N ALA A 10 -4.01 -8.05 2.64
CA ALA A 10 -4.34 -6.84 1.91
C ALA A 10 -4.94 -5.78 2.84
N LEU A 11 -5.81 -6.19 3.76
CA LEU A 11 -6.38 -5.31 4.77
C LEU A 11 -5.29 -4.71 5.67
N ALA A 12 -4.40 -5.55 6.22
CA ALA A 12 -3.29 -5.11 7.06
C ALA A 12 -2.34 -4.16 6.30
N ARG A 13 -2.03 -4.50 5.05
CA ARG A 13 -1.17 -3.71 4.16
C ARG A 13 -1.78 -2.34 3.86
N ALA A 14 -3.07 -2.28 3.54
CA ALA A 14 -3.78 -1.03 3.32
C ALA A 14 -3.82 -0.15 4.57
N HIS A 15 -4.08 -0.74 5.74
CA HIS A 15 -4.09 -0.02 7.01
C HIS A 15 -2.75 0.65 7.30
N HIS A 16 -1.65 -0.08 7.07
CA HIS A 16 -0.30 0.46 7.24
C HIS A 16 -0.01 1.64 6.29
N ILE A 17 -0.40 1.53 5.01
CA ILE A 17 -0.22 2.62 4.03
C ILE A 17 -0.96 3.89 4.48
N VAL A 18 -2.22 3.75 4.91
CA VAL A 18 -3.03 4.88 5.34
C VAL A 18 -2.47 5.53 6.60
N LEU A 19 -2.19 4.73 7.63
CA LEU A 19 -1.78 5.24 8.95
C LEU A 19 -0.39 5.85 8.94
N ASN A 20 0.52 5.37 8.10
CA ASN A 20 1.87 5.90 8.04
C ASN A 20 2.00 6.94 6.93
N GLU A 21 1.80 6.55 5.68
CA GLU A 21 2.09 7.43 4.55
C GLU A 21 0.99 8.46 4.30
N GLY A 22 -0.27 8.04 4.42
CA GLY A 22 -1.42 8.94 4.32
C GLY A 22 -1.40 10.00 5.42
N LEU A 23 -1.12 9.60 6.66
CA LEU A 23 -1.11 10.51 7.81
C LEU A 23 0.09 11.47 7.78
N ASN A 24 1.28 11.00 7.37
CA ASN A 24 2.44 11.86 7.14
C ASN A 24 2.14 12.93 6.08
N LEU A 25 1.51 12.53 4.97
CA LEU A 25 1.12 13.46 3.91
C LEU A 25 0.08 14.47 4.41
N ALA A 26 -0.95 14.02 5.13
CA ALA A 26 -1.96 14.89 5.70
C ALA A 26 -1.35 15.94 6.64
N LYS A 27 -0.40 15.53 7.49
CA LYS A 27 0.34 16.44 8.37
C LYS A 27 1.15 17.48 7.60
N ALA A 28 1.93 17.05 6.59
CA ALA A 28 2.70 18.00 5.77
C ALA A 28 1.81 18.98 4.99
N ALA A 29 0.64 18.53 4.55
CA ALA A 29 -0.35 19.39 3.90
C ALA A 29 -0.96 20.40 4.89
N GLN A 30 -1.27 19.97 6.10
CA GLN A 30 -1.75 20.84 7.19
C GLN A 30 -0.72 21.91 7.56
N ASP A 31 0.56 21.55 7.59
CA ASP A 31 1.68 22.45 7.86
C ASP A 31 1.96 23.42 6.68
N LEU A 32 1.21 23.32 5.58
CA LEU A 32 1.42 24.06 4.31
C LEU A 32 2.81 23.85 3.69
N ASP A 33 3.51 22.77 4.06
CA ASP A 33 4.83 22.42 3.52
C ASP A 33 4.68 21.75 2.16
N ARG A 34 4.65 22.57 1.11
CA ARG A 34 4.50 22.10 -0.28
C ARG A 34 5.64 21.21 -0.76
N LYS A 35 6.87 21.46 -0.30
CA LYS A 35 8.04 20.69 -0.74
C LYS A 35 7.95 19.27 -0.17
N ARG A 36 7.68 19.16 1.13
CA ARG A 36 7.50 17.88 1.81
C ARG A 36 6.26 17.14 1.33
N SER A 37 5.13 17.83 1.15
CA SER A 37 3.91 17.23 0.63
C SER A 37 4.13 16.58 -0.74
N ARG A 38 4.85 17.25 -1.66
CA ARG A 38 5.20 16.66 -2.96
C ARG A 38 6.04 15.40 -2.81
N SER A 39 7.06 15.41 -1.94
CA SER A 39 7.88 14.23 -1.67
C SER A 39 7.04 13.07 -1.15
N LEU A 40 6.16 13.33 -0.18
CA LEU A 40 5.32 12.31 0.45
C LEU A 40 4.29 11.72 -0.52
N VAL A 41 3.76 12.50 -1.48
CA VAL A 41 2.91 11.96 -2.55
C VAL A 41 3.67 10.94 -3.40
N TYR A 42 4.94 11.21 -3.75
CA TYR A 42 5.73 10.27 -4.53
C TYR A 42 6.01 8.98 -3.76
N GLU A 43 6.34 9.08 -2.47
CA GLU A 43 6.55 7.90 -1.62
C GLU A 43 5.26 7.10 -1.44
N LEU A 44 4.14 7.75 -1.14
CA LEU A 44 2.84 7.10 -1.04
C LEU A 44 2.50 6.32 -2.32
N ARG A 45 2.71 6.95 -3.49
CA ARG A 45 2.50 6.28 -4.78
C ARG A 45 3.40 5.06 -4.93
N LYS A 46 4.68 5.17 -4.58
CA LYS A 46 5.64 4.06 -4.66
C LYS A 46 5.21 2.88 -3.79
N VAL A 47 4.78 3.14 -2.55
CA VAL A 47 4.34 2.08 -1.63
C VAL A 47 3.03 1.42 -2.12
N ILE A 48 2.08 2.20 -2.64
CA ILE A 48 0.86 1.64 -3.24
C ILE A 48 1.20 0.75 -4.45
N THR A 49 2.08 1.21 -5.34
CA THR A 49 2.51 0.40 -6.49
C THR A 49 3.19 -0.90 -6.04
N ALA A 50 4.07 -0.84 -5.03
CA ALA A 50 4.69 -2.03 -4.46
C ALA A 50 3.64 -3.01 -3.90
N ALA A 51 2.66 -2.53 -3.14
CA ALA A 51 1.60 -3.38 -2.59
C ALA A 51 0.75 -4.04 -3.69
N ILE A 52 0.49 -3.35 -4.80
CA ILE A 52 -0.23 -3.94 -5.95
C ILE A 52 0.60 -5.05 -6.60
N VAL A 53 1.90 -4.83 -6.80
CA VAL A 53 2.80 -5.84 -7.39
C VAL A 53 2.94 -7.05 -6.47
N GLU A 54 3.10 -6.84 -5.17
CA GLU A 54 3.12 -7.89 -4.14
C GLU A 54 1.84 -8.73 -4.17
N ALA A 55 0.66 -8.08 -4.22
CA ALA A 55 -0.63 -8.75 -4.31
C ALA A 55 -0.77 -9.58 -5.59
N HIS A 56 -0.29 -9.03 -6.71
CA HIS A 56 -0.33 -9.71 -8.00
C HIS A 56 0.56 -10.96 -8.01
N ALA A 57 1.79 -10.85 -7.49
CA ALA A 57 2.70 -11.98 -7.36
C ALA A 57 2.12 -13.08 -6.44
N ALA A 58 1.56 -12.70 -5.29
CA ALA A 58 0.94 -13.64 -4.36
C ALA A 58 -0.29 -14.36 -4.95
N SER A 59 -1.01 -13.69 -5.87
CA SER A 59 -2.13 -14.31 -6.59
C SER A 59 -1.68 -15.43 -7.54
N PHE A 60 -0.48 -15.36 -8.14
CA PHE A 60 0.04 -16.42 -9.01
C PHE A 60 0.54 -17.64 -8.23
N GLU A 61 1.16 -17.44 -7.07
CA GLU A 61 1.61 -18.54 -6.21
C GLU A 61 0.41 -19.36 -5.69
N ALA A 62 -0.72 -18.70 -5.40
CA ALA A 62 -1.96 -19.36 -5.03
C ALA A 62 -2.51 -20.26 -6.16
N ASP A 63 -2.44 -19.80 -7.42
CA ASP A 63 -2.86 -20.59 -8.58
C ASP A 63 -1.90 -21.77 -8.87
N GLY A 64 -0.61 -21.61 -8.58
CA GLY A 64 0.40 -22.66 -8.71
C GLY A 64 0.28 -23.77 -7.68
N ALA A 65 -0.13 -23.44 -6.45
CA ALA A 65 -0.37 -24.41 -5.37
C ALA A 65 -1.65 -25.24 -5.56
N GLN A 66 -2.56 -24.82 -6.45
CA GLN A 66 -3.83 -25.50 -6.74
C GLN A 66 -3.76 -26.49 -7.93
N ARG A 67 -2.58 -26.67 -8.56
CA ARG A 67 -2.34 -27.61 -9.67
C ARG A 67 -1.48 -28.78 -9.22
#